data_AF-A0AB33BIV3-F1
#
_entry.id   AF-A0AB33BIV3-F1
#
_cell.length_a   1.000
_cell.length_b   1.000
_cell.length_c   1.000
_cell.angle_alpha   90.00
_cell.angle_beta   90.00
_cell.angle_gamma   90.00
#
_symmetry.space_group_name_H-M   'P 1'
#
loop_
_entity.id
_entity.type
_entity.pdbx_description
1 polymer ?
#
loop_
_entity_poly.entity_id
_entity_poly.type
_entity_poly.pdbx_seq_one_letter_code
_entity_poly.pdbx_strand_id
1 'polypeptide(L)'
;MKLFNTLIAGGLLTISFLVITGATKAHIFQEKVAENAVKEWRNFHNPPIVVRAKADTEIRRDTGTAERPLEYAQCNIVNRYWRSVKTPPRGDFCRLPRIADKNQGGWDNYPWSAAFISFIMKQSGAGDQFKYSVRHATYILDAVKNRDNPNASFRGYHIDWIRPSVGDLICAPRGENAGLTYWKIIDQGDFESHCDIVVAKNNNQLEVIGGNVGDSVAKTIVSLDDQGHIKVTKPDFRPWFVVIKNNLR
;
A
#
# COMPACT_ATOMS: atom_id res chain seq x y z
N MET A 1 53.32 -14.85 43.62
CA MET A 1 52.66 -15.20 44.90
C MET A 1 51.61 -14.13 45.18
N LYS A 2 50.33 -14.56 45.28
CA LYS A 2 49.10 -13.83 45.64
C LYS A 2 48.68 -12.64 44.76
N LEU A 3 47.66 -12.87 43.93
CA LEU A 3 46.62 -11.89 43.64
C LEU A 3 45.29 -12.44 44.16
N PHE A 4 44.59 -11.61 44.93
CA PHE A 4 43.30 -11.89 45.55
C PHE A 4 42.18 -11.90 44.51
N ASN A 5 41.23 -12.82 44.69
CA ASN A 5 39.88 -12.75 44.14
C ASN A 5 39.19 -11.46 44.57
N THR A 6 38.34 -10.89 43.70
CA THR A 6 36.93 -10.58 43.98
C THR A 6 36.21 -10.24 42.68
N LEU A 7 35.22 -11.07 42.31
CA LEU A 7 34.17 -10.74 41.34
C LEU A 7 33.27 -9.65 41.94
N ILE A 8 32.99 -8.59 41.17
CA ILE A 8 31.69 -7.92 41.25
C ILE A 8 31.12 -7.87 39.84
N ALA A 9 30.02 -8.60 39.69
CA ALA A 9 29.20 -8.64 38.50
C ALA A 9 28.54 -7.27 38.28
N GLY A 10 28.92 -6.60 37.19
CA GLY A 10 28.25 -5.41 36.67
C GLY A 10 28.09 -5.59 35.17
N GLY A 11 27.17 -6.46 34.75
CA GLY A 11 26.83 -6.65 33.35
C GLY A 11 26.13 -5.42 32.79
N LEU A 12 26.89 -4.46 32.26
CA LEU A 12 26.36 -3.56 31.25
C LEU A 12 26.22 -4.37 29.95
N LEU A 13 24.98 -4.63 29.54
CA LEU A 13 24.70 -4.98 28.14
C LEU A 13 25.09 -3.77 27.29
N THR A 14 26.31 -3.77 26.75
CA THR A 14 26.67 -2.88 25.66
C THR A 14 25.93 -3.38 24.42
N ILE A 15 24.81 -2.74 24.08
CA ILE A 15 24.21 -2.84 22.74
C ILE A 15 25.21 -2.19 21.79
N SER A 16 26.08 -3.01 21.20
CA SER A 16 26.92 -2.57 20.09
C SER A 16 26.00 -2.26 18.91
N PHE A 17 25.63 -0.99 18.75
CA PHE A 17 25.13 -0.49 17.48
C PHE A 17 26.29 -0.61 16.49
N LEU A 18 26.23 -1.64 15.64
CA LEU A 18 27.01 -1.63 14.41
C LEU A 18 26.45 -0.49 13.56
N VAL A 19 27.05 0.69 13.68
CA VAL A 19 26.85 1.77 12.71
C VAL A 19 27.50 1.29 11.42
N ILE A 20 26.72 0.60 10.60
CA ILE A 20 27.08 0.38 9.20
C ILE A 20 27.03 1.76 8.56
N THR A 21 28.18 2.41 8.47
CA THR A 21 28.41 3.56 7.58
C THR A 21 28.22 3.04 6.15
N GLY A 22 26.97 3.02 5.71
CA GLY A 22 26.58 2.53 4.39
C GLY A 22 26.98 3.55 3.33
N ALA A 23 27.90 3.16 2.45
CA ALA A 23 27.96 3.70 1.11
C ALA A 23 26.54 3.66 0.52
N THR A 24 26.05 4.79 0.03
CA THR A 24 24.70 4.94 -0.52
C THR A 24 24.53 4.01 -1.73
N LYS A 25 23.92 2.84 -1.55
CA LYS A 25 23.36 2.09 -2.68
C LYS A 25 22.39 3.04 -3.37
N ALA A 26 22.54 3.21 -4.68
CA ALA A 26 21.48 3.84 -5.46
C ALA A 26 20.20 3.02 -5.22
N HIS A 27 19.20 3.62 -4.59
CA HIS A 27 17.93 2.95 -4.35
C HIS A 27 17.30 2.60 -5.69
N ILE A 28 17.10 1.29 -5.92
CA ILE A 28 16.30 0.80 -7.05
C ILE A 28 14.87 1.34 -6.88
N PHE A 29 14.17 1.59 -8.00
CA PHE A 29 12.86 2.25 -7.99
C PHE A 29 11.86 1.60 -7.01
N GLN A 30 11.89 0.27 -6.89
CA GLN A 30 11.06 -0.53 -6.00
C GLN A 30 11.24 -0.17 -4.52
N GLU A 31 12.48 0.07 -4.08
CA GLU A 31 12.79 0.48 -2.70
C GLU A 31 12.24 1.88 -2.43
N LYS A 32 12.41 2.82 -3.38
CA LYS A 32 11.85 4.18 -3.26
C LYS A 32 10.32 4.17 -3.13
N VAL A 33 9.64 3.30 -3.89
CA VAL A 33 8.19 3.10 -3.78
C VAL A 33 7.81 2.66 -2.37
N ALA A 34 8.50 1.66 -1.83
CA ALA A 34 8.23 1.16 -0.48
C ALA A 34 8.54 2.21 0.61
N GLU A 35 9.68 2.89 0.52
CA GLU A 35 10.12 3.93 1.46
C GLU A 35 9.14 5.11 1.49
N ASN A 36 8.71 5.60 0.33
CA ASN A 36 7.73 6.67 0.23
C ASN A 36 6.38 6.25 0.82
N ALA A 37 5.94 5.01 0.59
CA ALA A 37 4.70 4.50 1.19
C ALA A 37 4.80 4.40 2.72
N VAL A 38 5.93 3.88 3.25
CA VAL A 38 6.19 3.80 4.69
C VAL A 38 6.25 5.20 5.32
N LYS A 39 6.84 6.18 4.63
CA LYS A 39 6.88 7.57 5.09
C LYS A 39 5.48 8.16 5.20
N GLU A 40 4.62 7.98 4.21
CA GLU A 40 3.24 8.47 4.28
C GLU A 40 2.46 7.77 5.40
N TRP A 41 2.57 6.45 5.53
CA TRP A 41 1.93 5.68 6.61
C TRP A 41 2.31 6.18 8.01
N ARG A 42 3.61 6.42 8.26
CA ARG A 42 4.09 6.90 9.56
C ARG A 42 3.62 8.31 9.89
N ASN A 43 3.40 9.15 8.88
CA ASN A 43 3.10 10.57 9.04
C ASN A 43 1.59 10.88 8.98
N PHE A 44 0.75 9.95 8.54
CA PHE A 44 -0.68 10.21 8.34
C PHE A 44 -1.46 10.26 9.68
N HIS A 45 -1.13 9.37 10.61
CA HIS A 45 -1.65 9.39 11.98
C HIS A 45 -0.55 9.19 13.00
N ASN A 46 -0.79 9.68 14.21
CA ASN A 46 0.00 9.37 15.39
C ASN A 46 -0.91 8.76 16.48
N PRO A 47 -0.78 7.46 16.82
CA PRO A 47 0.14 6.49 16.22
C PRO A 47 -0.31 6.04 14.80
N PRO A 48 0.62 5.50 13.97
CA PRO A 48 0.29 4.92 12.67
C PRO A 48 -0.65 3.71 12.79
N ILE A 49 -1.50 3.49 11.78
CA ILE A 49 -2.52 2.44 11.80
C ILE A 49 -2.01 1.14 11.18
N VAL A 50 -2.12 0.03 11.92
CA VAL A 50 -1.92 -1.32 11.41
C VAL A 50 -3.25 -2.07 11.45
N VAL A 51 -3.55 -2.75 10.35
CA VAL A 51 -4.72 -3.61 10.17
C VAL A 51 -4.20 -5.04 10.05
N ARG A 52 -4.59 -5.89 11.00
CA ARG A 52 -4.42 -7.33 10.86
C ARG A 52 -5.74 -7.88 10.34
N ALA A 53 -5.69 -8.66 9.26
CA ALA A 53 -6.84 -9.48 8.88
C ALA A 53 -7.06 -10.48 10.02
N LYS A 54 -8.05 -10.22 10.89
CA LYS A 54 -8.63 -11.30 11.68
C LYS A 54 -9.73 -11.92 10.85
N ALA A 55 -9.71 -13.25 10.81
CA ALA A 55 -10.92 -13.97 10.49
C ALA A 55 -12.02 -13.47 11.43
N ASP A 56 -13.18 -13.18 10.87
CA ASP A 56 -14.41 -12.66 11.48
C ASP A 56 -14.44 -11.19 11.99
N THR A 57 -15.41 -10.47 11.41
CA THR A 57 -16.08 -9.26 11.90
C THR A 57 -15.29 -7.95 12.01
N GLU A 58 -15.57 -7.09 11.03
CA GLU A 58 -15.37 -5.64 11.04
C GLU A 58 -13.90 -5.19 11.14
N ILE A 59 -13.60 -4.03 10.55
CA ILE A 59 -12.29 -3.39 10.69
C ILE A 59 -12.15 -2.96 12.16
N ARG A 60 -11.80 -3.88 13.06
CA ARG A 60 -11.24 -3.52 14.35
C ARG A 60 -9.79 -3.20 14.09
N ARG A 61 -9.52 -1.91 13.86
CA ARG A 61 -8.19 -1.31 14.02
C ARG A 61 -7.61 -1.91 15.30
N ASP A 62 -6.35 -2.35 15.32
CA ASP A 62 -5.70 -2.84 16.55
C ASP A 62 -5.78 -1.79 17.70
N THR A 63 -6.12 -0.54 17.38
CA THR A 63 -6.38 0.58 18.31
C THR A 63 -7.82 0.74 18.79
N GLY A 64 -8.76 -0.13 18.39
CA GLY A 64 -10.15 -0.15 18.88
C GLY A 64 -11.01 1.08 18.53
N THR A 65 -10.54 1.99 17.65
CA THR A 65 -11.29 3.20 17.31
C THR A 65 -12.11 3.01 16.03
N ALA A 66 -13.39 3.39 16.06
CA ALA A 66 -14.25 3.57 14.90
C ALA A 66 -13.59 4.51 13.86
N GLU A 67 -14.14 4.57 12.63
CA GLU A 67 -13.65 5.50 11.60
C GLU A 67 -13.34 6.87 12.20
N ARG A 68 -12.06 7.29 12.14
CA ARG A 68 -11.67 8.63 12.53
C ARG A 68 -11.92 9.50 11.31
N PRO A 69 -12.89 10.42 11.33
CA PRO A 69 -13.05 11.36 10.24
C PRO A 69 -11.73 12.09 10.01
N LEU A 70 -11.35 12.31 8.75
CA LEU A 70 -10.15 13.06 8.41
C LEU A 70 -10.20 14.46 9.06
N GLU A 71 -9.16 14.79 9.81
CA GLU A 71 -8.90 16.12 10.33
C GLU A 71 -8.28 17.02 9.25
N TYR A 72 -8.20 18.33 9.52
CA TYR A 72 -7.68 19.32 8.56
C TYR A 72 -6.29 18.97 8.03
N ALA A 73 -5.39 18.55 8.92
CA ALA A 73 -4.03 18.18 8.54
C ALA A 73 -4.01 16.98 7.58
N GLN A 74 -4.87 15.98 7.80
CA GLN A 74 -4.97 14.82 6.91
C GLN A 74 -5.63 15.19 5.58
N CYS A 75 -6.63 16.08 5.58
CA CYS A 75 -7.19 16.56 4.33
C CYS A 75 -6.17 17.28 3.45
N ASN A 76 -5.27 18.08 4.03
CA ASN A 76 -4.19 18.70 3.27
C ASN A 76 -3.26 17.64 2.66
N ILE A 77 -2.96 16.57 3.39
CA ILE A 77 -2.16 15.44 2.88
C ILE A 77 -2.88 14.74 1.71
N VAL A 78 -4.16 14.39 1.89
CA VAL A 78 -4.99 13.74 0.86
C VAL A 78 -5.08 14.61 -0.40
N ASN A 79 -5.19 15.92 -0.24
CA ASN A 79 -5.19 16.84 -1.38
C ASN A 79 -3.85 16.90 -2.12
N ARG A 80 -2.71 16.55 -1.50
CA ARG A 80 -1.46 16.33 -2.25
C ARG A 80 -1.54 15.09 -3.13
N TYR A 81 -2.24 14.05 -2.67
CA TYR A 81 -2.44 12.83 -3.45
C TYR A 81 -3.25 13.13 -4.71
N TRP A 82 -4.36 13.84 -4.56
CA TRP A 82 -5.20 14.27 -5.68
C TRP A 82 -4.47 15.16 -6.70
N ARG A 83 -3.49 15.97 -6.29
CA ARG A 83 -2.67 16.76 -7.22
C ARG A 83 -1.74 15.92 -8.12
N SER A 84 -1.60 14.62 -7.85
CA SER A 84 -0.75 13.71 -8.65
C SER A 84 -1.44 13.11 -9.86
N VAL A 85 -2.76 13.28 -9.98
CA VAL A 85 -3.60 12.76 -11.05
C VAL A 85 -4.19 13.91 -11.87
N LYS A 86 -4.52 13.66 -13.14
CA LYS A 86 -5.07 14.69 -14.05
C LYS A 86 -6.59 14.80 -14.00
N THR A 87 -7.28 13.71 -13.64
CA THR A 87 -8.74 13.61 -13.56
C THR A 87 -9.06 12.99 -12.22
N PRO A 88 -9.87 13.63 -11.35
CA PRO A 88 -10.61 14.87 -11.56
C PRO A 88 -9.72 16.11 -11.77
N PRO A 89 -10.27 17.21 -12.33
CA PRO A 89 -9.53 18.45 -12.54
C PRO A 89 -8.83 18.88 -11.24
N ARG A 90 -7.54 19.22 -11.31
CA ARG A 90 -6.72 19.57 -10.13
C ARG A 90 -7.50 20.48 -9.15
N GLY A 91 -7.73 19.98 -7.94
CA GLY A 91 -8.46 20.69 -6.89
C GLY A 91 -8.26 20.05 -5.52
N ASP A 92 -8.62 20.79 -4.47
CA ASP A 92 -8.68 20.28 -3.10
C ASP A 92 -10.04 19.57 -2.91
N PHE A 93 -10.00 18.24 -2.84
CA PHE A 93 -11.20 17.37 -2.82
C PHE A 93 -11.50 16.75 -1.46
N CYS A 94 -10.49 16.61 -0.60
CA CYS A 94 -10.76 16.39 0.81
C CYS A 94 -11.25 17.71 1.39
N ARG A 95 -12.53 17.74 1.73
CA ARG A 95 -13.17 18.82 2.48
C ARG A 95 -13.38 18.34 3.91
N LEU A 96 -13.20 19.24 4.86
CA LEU A 96 -13.49 18.96 6.27
C LEU A 96 -14.94 18.49 6.44
N PRO A 97 -15.26 17.61 7.40
CA PRO A 97 -16.64 17.16 7.65
C PRO A 97 -17.66 18.28 7.90
N ARG A 98 -17.22 19.48 8.34
CA ARG A 98 -18.09 20.66 8.52
C ARG A 98 -18.40 21.44 7.23
N ILE A 99 -17.72 21.11 6.13
CA ILE A 99 -17.83 21.78 4.82
C ILE A 99 -18.21 20.76 3.73
N ALA A 100 -17.78 19.50 3.89
CA ALA A 100 -18.14 18.40 3.02
C ALA A 100 -19.61 18.07 3.19
N ASP A 101 -20.36 18.15 2.09
CA ASP A 101 -21.71 17.60 2.03
C ASP A 101 -21.67 16.29 1.24
N LYS A 102 -21.64 15.17 1.96
CA LYS A 102 -21.66 13.82 1.38
C LYS A 102 -22.95 13.54 0.59
N ASN A 103 -24.00 14.35 0.75
CA ASN A 103 -25.25 14.21 0.01
C ASN A 103 -25.28 15.01 -1.30
N GLN A 104 -24.30 15.90 -1.55
CA GLN A 104 -24.23 16.73 -2.76
C GLN A 104 -23.37 16.12 -3.88
N GLY A 105 -22.92 14.86 -3.73
CA GLY A 105 -22.19 14.16 -4.80
C GLY A 105 -20.82 14.75 -5.15
N GLY A 106 -20.20 15.49 -4.23
CA GLY A 106 -18.85 16.04 -4.41
C GLY A 106 -17.76 14.96 -4.48
N TRP A 107 -16.57 15.35 -4.94
CA TRP A 107 -15.37 14.48 -4.97
C TRP A 107 -14.94 13.98 -3.58
N ASP A 108 -15.47 14.60 -2.55
CA ASP A 108 -15.41 14.30 -1.13
C ASP A 108 -15.92 12.88 -0.82
N ASN A 109 -16.77 12.31 -1.68
CA ASN A 109 -17.28 10.93 -1.58
C ASN A 109 -16.42 9.89 -2.31
N TYR A 110 -15.40 10.31 -3.06
CA TYR A 110 -14.61 9.39 -3.87
C TYR A 110 -13.41 8.87 -3.08
N PRO A 111 -13.18 7.54 -3.05
CA PRO A 111 -12.07 6.96 -2.31
C PRO A 111 -10.72 7.39 -2.93
N TRP A 112 -9.89 8.06 -2.15
CA TRP A 112 -8.59 8.61 -2.59
C TRP A 112 -7.46 7.56 -2.72
N SER A 113 -7.77 6.28 -2.53
CA SER A 113 -6.81 5.16 -2.59
C SER A 113 -5.98 5.11 -3.88
N ALA A 114 -6.58 5.34 -5.05
CA ALA A 114 -5.84 5.33 -6.32
C ALA A 114 -4.98 6.57 -6.53
N ALA A 115 -5.44 7.72 -6.02
CA ALA A 115 -4.65 8.95 -6.01
C ALA A 115 -3.41 8.81 -5.10
N PHE A 116 -3.54 8.10 -3.97
CA PHE A 116 -2.40 7.74 -3.12
C PHE A 116 -1.36 6.91 -3.86
N ILE A 117 -1.76 5.82 -4.54
CA ILE A 117 -0.83 4.99 -5.35
C ILE A 117 -0.15 5.84 -6.42
N SER A 118 -0.93 6.65 -7.15
CA SER A 118 -0.41 7.57 -8.17
C SER A 118 0.60 8.56 -7.60
N PHE A 119 0.35 9.09 -6.39
CA PHE A 119 1.29 9.98 -5.70
C PHE A 119 2.59 9.27 -5.33
N ILE A 120 2.53 8.05 -4.79
CA ILE A 120 3.74 7.30 -4.43
C ILE A 120 4.56 6.97 -5.67
N MET A 121 3.94 6.51 -6.75
CA MET A 121 4.64 6.23 -8.02
C MET A 121 5.31 7.49 -8.56
N LYS A 122 4.61 8.62 -8.53
CA LYS A 122 5.14 9.91 -8.98
C LYS A 122 6.34 10.35 -8.14
N GLN A 123 6.23 10.28 -6.81
CA GLN A 123 7.33 10.66 -5.91
C GLN A 123 8.54 9.73 -5.99
N SER A 124 8.31 8.49 -6.39
CA SER A 124 9.39 7.51 -6.58
C SER A 124 10.10 7.68 -7.92
N GLY A 125 9.58 8.52 -8.82
CA GLY A 125 10.19 8.83 -10.11
C GLY A 125 9.68 7.97 -11.27
N ALA A 126 8.43 7.49 -11.23
CA ALA A 126 7.89 6.61 -12.28
C ALA A 126 7.75 7.28 -13.66
N GLY A 127 7.92 8.60 -13.76
CA GLY A 127 7.86 9.32 -15.03
C GLY A 127 6.53 9.09 -15.75
N ASP A 128 6.59 8.81 -17.05
CA ASP A 128 5.44 8.46 -17.90
C ASP A 128 5.16 6.95 -17.96
N GLN A 129 5.98 6.13 -17.29
CA GLN A 129 5.94 4.67 -17.34
C GLN A 129 4.79 4.08 -16.51
N PHE A 130 4.17 4.87 -15.62
CA PHE A 130 3.02 4.47 -14.83
C PHE A 130 1.73 5.17 -15.28
N LYS A 131 0.64 4.41 -15.38
CA LYS A 131 -0.67 4.91 -15.79
C LYS A 131 -1.42 5.56 -14.63
N TYR A 132 -1.05 6.80 -14.26
CA TYR A 132 -1.70 7.55 -13.18
C TYR A 132 -3.20 7.71 -13.40
N SER A 133 -3.98 7.47 -12.34
CA SER A 133 -5.44 7.54 -12.41
C SER A 133 -6.04 7.65 -11.01
N VAL A 134 -7.29 8.10 -10.98
CA VAL A 134 -8.15 8.04 -9.79
C VAL A 134 -8.92 6.75 -9.65
N ARG A 135 -8.74 5.84 -10.61
CA ARG A 135 -9.31 4.52 -10.60
C ARG A 135 -8.19 3.49 -10.60
N HIS A 136 -8.24 2.56 -9.65
CA HIS A 136 -7.33 1.41 -9.62
C HIS A 136 -7.44 0.58 -10.91
N ALA A 137 -8.66 0.38 -11.40
CA ALA A 137 -8.94 -0.33 -12.65
C ALA A 137 -8.06 0.14 -13.81
N THR A 138 -7.78 1.45 -13.93
CA THR A 138 -6.96 1.98 -15.03
C THR A 138 -5.57 1.34 -15.10
N TYR A 139 -4.80 1.33 -14.03
CA TYR A 139 -3.45 0.74 -14.04
C TYR A 139 -3.48 -0.78 -13.85
N ILE A 140 -4.53 -1.36 -13.25
CA ILE A 140 -4.70 -2.82 -13.25
C ILE A 140 -4.85 -3.34 -14.68
N LEU A 141 -5.77 -2.75 -15.46
CA LEU A 141 -6.01 -3.16 -16.85
C LEU A 141 -4.79 -2.91 -17.72
N ASP A 142 -4.12 -1.77 -17.57
CA ASP A 142 -2.88 -1.46 -18.29
C ASP A 142 -1.79 -2.51 -18.02
N ALA A 143 -1.54 -2.83 -16.74
CA ALA A 143 -0.56 -3.83 -16.35
C ALA A 143 -0.92 -5.24 -16.85
N VAL A 144 -2.19 -5.66 -16.76
CA VAL A 144 -2.63 -6.98 -17.22
C VAL A 144 -2.56 -7.11 -18.74
N LYS A 145 -2.90 -6.05 -19.49
CA LYS A 145 -2.67 -6.01 -20.96
C LYS A 145 -1.19 -6.10 -21.30
N ASN A 146 -0.33 -5.52 -20.47
CA ASN A 146 1.12 -5.57 -20.61
C ASN A 146 1.77 -6.85 -20.05
N ARG A 147 0.99 -7.84 -19.55
CA ARG A 147 1.54 -9.04 -18.90
C ARG A 147 2.61 -9.72 -19.74
N ASP A 148 2.42 -9.87 -21.04
CA ASP A 148 3.36 -10.60 -21.90
C ASP A 148 4.43 -9.70 -22.55
N ASN A 149 4.38 -8.39 -22.34
CA ASN A 149 5.35 -7.46 -22.87
C ASN A 149 6.61 -7.43 -21.97
N PRO A 150 7.77 -7.97 -22.40
CA PRO A 150 8.97 -8.01 -21.58
C PRO A 150 9.57 -6.62 -21.31
N ASN A 151 9.23 -5.62 -22.12
CA ASN A 151 9.71 -4.25 -22.00
C ASN A 151 8.78 -3.36 -21.15
N ALA A 152 7.63 -3.87 -20.70
CA ALA A 152 6.72 -3.10 -19.89
C ALA A 152 7.22 -2.97 -18.44
N SER A 153 7.31 -1.72 -17.98
CA SER A 153 7.69 -1.36 -16.61
C SER A 153 6.76 -1.94 -15.56
N PHE A 154 5.47 -2.08 -15.87
CA PHE A 154 4.47 -2.67 -14.98
C PHE A 154 3.73 -3.81 -15.67
N ARG A 155 3.67 -4.99 -15.04
CA ARG A 155 3.08 -6.22 -15.62
C ARG A 155 2.16 -6.89 -14.61
N GLY A 156 0.93 -7.17 -15.01
CA GLY A 156 -0.14 -7.68 -14.14
C GLY A 156 -0.38 -9.18 -14.31
N TYR A 157 -0.22 -9.93 -13.23
CA TYR A 157 -0.32 -11.39 -13.19
C TYR A 157 -1.45 -11.84 -12.28
N HIS A 158 -2.00 -13.03 -12.56
CA HIS A 158 -2.86 -13.72 -11.60
C HIS A 158 -2.09 -13.94 -10.29
N ILE A 159 -2.80 -13.89 -9.16
CA ILE A 159 -2.22 -13.96 -7.82
C ILE A 159 -1.40 -15.24 -7.56
N ASP A 160 -1.82 -16.36 -8.14
CA ASP A 160 -1.16 -17.68 -8.03
C ASP A 160 -0.01 -17.92 -9.02
N TRP A 161 0.28 -16.97 -9.91
CA TRP A 161 1.33 -17.16 -10.93
C TRP A 161 2.66 -16.55 -10.53
N ILE A 162 2.66 -15.60 -9.60
CA ILE A 162 3.86 -14.85 -9.28
C ILE A 162 3.92 -14.46 -7.82
N ARG A 163 5.14 -14.52 -7.29
CA ARG A 163 5.45 -14.08 -5.94
C ARG A 163 5.59 -12.54 -5.91
N PRO A 164 4.83 -11.85 -5.05
CA PRO A 164 5.04 -10.42 -4.83
C PRO A 164 6.42 -10.15 -4.22
N SER A 165 6.96 -8.97 -4.53
CA SER A 165 8.22 -8.41 -4.05
C SER A 165 7.97 -6.99 -3.54
N VAL A 166 8.89 -6.46 -2.73
CA VAL A 166 8.86 -5.05 -2.31
C VAL A 166 8.78 -4.14 -3.54
N GLY A 167 7.92 -3.13 -3.48
CA GLY A 167 7.66 -2.16 -4.56
C GLY A 167 6.59 -2.59 -5.59
N ASP A 168 6.08 -3.82 -5.51
CA ASP A 168 4.93 -4.28 -6.30
C ASP A 168 3.61 -3.74 -5.75
N LEU A 169 2.56 -3.81 -6.58
CA LEU A 169 1.18 -3.62 -6.12
C LEU A 169 0.46 -4.97 -6.04
N ILE A 170 -0.38 -5.13 -5.02
CA ILE A 170 -1.35 -6.22 -4.95
C ILE A 170 -2.73 -5.59 -4.99
N CYS A 171 -3.63 -6.18 -5.78
CA CYS A 171 -4.92 -5.58 -6.08
C CYS A 171 -6.06 -6.56 -5.85
N ALA A 172 -7.24 -6.05 -5.57
CA ALA A 172 -8.48 -6.79 -5.37
C ALA A 172 -9.66 -6.01 -5.98
N PRO A 173 -10.68 -6.69 -6.53
CA PRO A 173 -11.96 -6.06 -6.78
C PRO A 173 -12.68 -5.77 -5.45
N ARG A 174 -13.65 -4.87 -5.46
CA ARG A 174 -14.47 -4.54 -4.27
C ARG A 174 -15.90 -4.17 -4.66
N GLY A 175 -16.74 -3.92 -3.66
CA GLY A 175 -18.13 -3.48 -3.87
C GLY A 175 -18.92 -4.50 -4.68
N GLU A 176 -19.75 -4.02 -5.60
CA GLU A 176 -20.54 -4.87 -6.50
C GLU A 176 -19.67 -5.75 -7.41
N ASN A 177 -18.40 -5.39 -7.62
CA ASN A 177 -17.46 -6.17 -8.41
C ASN A 177 -16.67 -7.20 -7.60
N ALA A 178 -16.92 -7.40 -6.31
CA ALA A 178 -16.11 -8.29 -5.46
C ALA A 178 -15.97 -9.74 -5.97
N GLY A 179 -16.89 -10.21 -6.82
CA GLY A 179 -16.83 -11.53 -7.48
C GLY A 179 -16.06 -11.55 -8.82
N LEU A 180 -15.48 -10.43 -9.25
CA LEU A 180 -14.78 -10.31 -10.53
C LEU A 180 -13.45 -11.08 -10.48
N THR A 181 -13.18 -11.88 -11.50
CA THR A 181 -11.95 -12.69 -11.61
C THR A 181 -10.96 -12.04 -12.55
N TYR A 182 -9.66 -12.38 -12.41
CA TYR A 182 -8.58 -11.93 -13.30
C TYR A 182 -8.95 -12.03 -14.79
N TRP A 183 -9.58 -13.13 -15.18
CA TRP A 183 -9.94 -13.44 -16.57
C TRP A 183 -11.03 -12.53 -17.16
N LYS A 184 -11.85 -11.91 -16.32
CA LYS A 184 -13.03 -11.15 -16.74
C LYS A 184 -12.81 -9.65 -16.74
N ILE A 185 -11.71 -9.16 -16.16
CA ILE A 185 -11.52 -7.71 -15.98
C ILE A 185 -11.35 -6.96 -17.29
N ILE A 186 -10.72 -7.58 -18.29
CA ILE A 186 -10.48 -6.93 -19.58
C ILE A 186 -11.82 -6.62 -20.26
N ASP A 187 -12.74 -7.58 -20.24
CA ASP A 187 -14.08 -7.43 -20.83
C ASP A 187 -14.98 -6.51 -19.99
N GLN A 188 -14.88 -6.60 -18.66
CA GLN A 188 -15.57 -5.70 -17.73
C GLN A 188 -15.19 -4.23 -17.98
N GLY A 189 -13.93 -3.98 -18.37
CA GLY A 189 -13.40 -2.64 -18.52
C GLY A 189 -13.30 -1.97 -17.15
N ASP A 190 -14.17 -1.02 -16.85
CA ASP A 190 -14.11 -0.28 -15.60
C ASP A 190 -14.79 -1.05 -14.45
N PHE A 191 -14.15 -1.06 -13.27
CA PHE A 191 -14.65 -1.77 -12.09
C PHE A 191 -14.16 -1.15 -10.78
N GLU A 192 -14.91 -1.39 -9.71
CA GLU A 192 -14.49 -1.06 -8.36
C GLU A 192 -13.36 -1.96 -7.89
N SER A 193 -12.26 -1.33 -7.47
CA SER A 193 -11.04 -2.03 -7.08
C SER A 193 -10.25 -1.25 -6.04
N HIS A 194 -9.27 -1.94 -5.47
CA HIS A 194 -8.30 -1.42 -4.52
C HIS A 194 -6.95 -2.08 -4.74
N CYS A 195 -5.86 -1.33 -4.51
CA CYS A 195 -4.51 -1.86 -4.52
C CYS A 195 -3.71 -1.29 -3.35
N ASP A 196 -2.82 -2.12 -2.80
CA ASP A 196 -1.85 -1.76 -1.78
C ASP A 196 -0.43 -1.98 -2.33
N ILE A 197 0.55 -1.25 -1.79
CA ILE A 197 1.98 -1.36 -2.13
C ILE A 197 2.64 -2.36 -1.19
N VAL A 198 3.38 -3.32 -1.72
CA VAL A 198 4.22 -4.22 -0.92
C VAL A 198 5.43 -3.44 -0.40
N VAL A 199 5.54 -3.29 0.93
CA VAL A 199 6.62 -2.51 1.56
C VAL A 199 7.63 -3.36 2.32
N ALA A 200 7.24 -4.57 2.73
CA ALA A 200 8.14 -5.56 3.29
C ALA A 200 7.65 -6.97 2.98
N LYS A 201 8.58 -7.92 2.96
CA LYS A 201 8.30 -9.33 2.74
C LYS A 201 9.14 -10.17 3.69
N ASN A 202 8.45 -11.05 4.42
CA ASN A 202 9.03 -12.10 5.23
C ASN A 202 8.65 -13.46 4.63
N ASN A 203 9.10 -14.57 5.23
CA ASN A 203 8.91 -15.91 4.66
C ASN A 203 7.44 -16.29 4.45
N ASN A 204 6.54 -15.87 5.34
CA ASN A 204 5.13 -16.27 5.35
C ASN A 204 4.14 -15.09 5.28
N GLN A 205 4.63 -13.85 5.17
CA GLN A 205 3.80 -12.65 5.23
C GLN A 205 4.38 -11.51 4.39
N LEU A 206 3.49 -10.66 3.87
CA LEU A 206 3.79 -9.35 3.33
C LEU A 206 3.27 -8.28 4.29
N GLU A 207 4.01 -7.18 4.37
CA GLU A 207 3.46 -5.92 4.84
C GLU A 207 3.11 -5.09 3.61
N VAL A 208 1.87 -4.62 3.52
CA VAL A 208 1.41 -3.77 2.43
C VAL A 208 0.82 -2.48 2.96
N ILE A 209 0.96 -1.39 2.21
CA ILE A 209 0.40 -0.08 2.58
C ILE A 209 -0.57 0.40 1.50
N GLY A 210 -1.79 0.72 1.93
CA GLY A 210 -2.85 1.27 1.09
C GLY A 210 -3.32 2.62 1.62
N GLY A 211 -3.77 3.48 0.70
CA GLY A 211 -4.49 4.70 1.03
C GLY A 211 -6.00 4.46 1.10
N ASN A 212 -6.73 5.31 1.82
CA ASN A 212 -8.17 5.21 2.06
C ASN A 212 -8.62 3.83 2.59
N VAL A 213 -7.84 3.25 3.49
CA VAL A 213 -8.19 2.02 4.22
C VAL A 213 -8.83 2.45 5.55
N GLY A 214 -10.16 2.50 5.58
CA GLY A 214 -10.91 3.07 6.70
C GLY A 214 -10.55 4.56 6.92
N ASP A 215 -10.61 5.35 5.86
CA ASP A 215 -10.22 6.78 5.83
C ASP A 215 -8.79 7.04 6.32
N SER A 216 -7.86 6.14 6.02
CA SER A 216 -6.48 6.24 6.47
C SER A 216 -5.45 5.77 5.43
N VAL A 217 -4.19 6.15 5.63
CA VAL A 217 -3.04 5.39 5.10
C VAL A 217 -2.72 4.32 6.14
N ALA A 218 -2.99 3.05 5.81
CA ALA A 218 -2.85 1.95 6.75
C ALA A 218 -1.93 0.87 6.22
N LYS A 219 -1.25 0.19 7.15
CA LYS A 219 -0.49 -1.03 6.86
C LYS A 219 -1.40 -2.24 7.06
N THR A 220 -1.44 -3.15 6.11
CA THR A 220 -2.12 -4.44 6.20
C THR A 220 -1.08 -5.56 6.21
N ILE A 221 -1.27 -6.57 7.07
CA ILE A 221 -0.47 -7.80 7.04
C ILE A 221 -1.21 -8.84 6.19
N VAL A 222 -0.55 -9.33 5.14
CA VAL A 222 -1.10 -10.30 4.18
C VAL A 222 -0.33 -11.61 4.29
N SER A 223 -1.03 -12.73 4.47
CA SER A 223 -0.39 -14.04 4.60
C SER A 223 0.06 -14.56 3.23
N LEU A 224 1.19 -15.26 3.22
CA LEU A 224 1.66 -16.03 2.08
C LEU A 224 1.47 -17.52 2.35
N ASP A 225 1.29 -18.30 1.28
CA ASP A 225 1.38 -19.76 1.34
C ASP A 225 2.84 -20.24 1.34
N ASP A 226 3.04 -21.55 1.47
CA ASP A 226 4.38 -22.17 1.47
C ASP A 226 5.12 -22.02 0.14
N GLN A 227 4.40 -21.67 -0.93
CA GLN A 227 4.97 -21.36 -2.24
C GLN A 227 5.32 -19.87 -2.40
N GLY A 228 4.99 -19.03 -1.42
CA GLY A 228 5.23 -17.59 -1.42
C GLY A 228 4.23 -16.78 -2.26
N HIS A 229 3.08 -17.35 -2.62
CA HIS A 229 1.94 -16.65 -3.20
C HIS A 229 1.03 -16.09 -2.12
N ILE A 230 0.19 -15.11 -2.46
CA ILE A 230 -0.75 -14.55 -1.49
C ILE A 230 -1.80 -15.61 -1.17
N LYS A 231 -1.87 -15.97 0.10
CA LYS A 231 -2.89 -16.90 0.59
C LYS A 231 -4.19 -16.13 0.71
N VAL A 232 -5.15 -16.40 -0.18
CA VAL A 232 -6.51 -15.84 -0.11
C VAL A 232 -7.39 -16.78 0.71
N THR A 233 -7.42 -16.62 2.04
CA THR A 233 -8.38 -17.33 2.89
C THR A 233 -9.68 -16.58 3.01
N LYS A 234 -10.77 -17.26 3.38
CA LYS A 234 -11.93 -16.54 3.96
C LYS A 234 -11.71 -16.43 5.47
N PRO A 235 -12.07 -15.28 6.07
CA PRO A 235 -12.51 -14.05 5.45
C PRO A 235 -11.33 -13.07 5.33
N ASP A 236 -10.45 -13.26 4.35
CA ASP A 236 -9.42 -12.28 4.08
C ASP A 236 -10.07 -10.94 3.77
N PHE A 237 -9.42 -9.90 4.27
CA PHE A 237 -9.86 -8.52 4.17
C PHE A 237 -10.20 -8.10 2.73
N ARG A 238 -9.55 -8.71 1.72
CA ARG A 238 -9.82 -8.47 0.30
C ARG A 238 -9.60 -9.74 -0.54
N PRO A 239 -10.41 -9.98 -1.58
CA PRO A 239 -10.19 -11.07 -2.53
C PRO A 239 -9.05 -10.70 -3.50
N TRP A 240 -7.80 -10.74 -3.02
CA TRP A 240 -6.63 -10.42 -3.85
C TRP A 240 -6.58 -11.31 -5.09
N PHE A 241 -6.35 -10.72 -6.26
CA PHE A 241 -6.48 -11.42 -7.54
C PHE A 241 -5.44 -11.04 -8.59
N VAL A 242 -4.76 -9.91 -8.41
CA VAL A 242 -3.72 -9.41 -9.31
C VAL A 242 -2.49 -9.00 -8.50
N VAL A 243 -1.31 -9.41 -8.98
CA VAL A 243 -0.03 -8.81 -8.62
C VAL A 243 0.46 -7.98 -9.80
N ILE A 244 0.67 -6.68 -9.60
CA ILE A 244 1.35 -5.82 -10.58
C ILE A 244 2.83 -5.79 -10.20
N LYS A 245 3.64 -6.50 -10.99
CA LYS A 245 5.09 -6.46 -10.86
C LYS A 245 5.63 -5.12 -11.34
N ASN A 246 6.46 -4.52 -10.50
CA ASN A 246 7.19 -3.31 -10.79
C ASN A 246 8.60 -3.65 -11.29
N ASN A 247 8.81 -3.57 -12.60
CA ASN A 247 10.06 -3.88 -13.28
C ASN A 247 10.84 -2.63 -13.73
N LEU A 248 10.38 -1.44 -13.33
CA LEU A 248 11.03 -0.18 -13.69
C LEU A 248 12.44 -0.13 -13.08
N ARG A 249 13.43 0.27 -13.91
CA ARG A 249 14.86 0.29 -13.57
C ARG A 249 15.36 1.72 -13.49
#